data_AF-A0A968TVU8-F1
#
_entry.id   AF-A0A968TVU8-F1
#
_cell.length_a   1.000
_cell.length_b   1.000
_cell.length_c   1.000
_cell.angle_alpha   90.00
_cell.angle_beta   90.00
_cell.angle_gamma   90.00
#
_symmetry.space_group_name_H-M   'P 1'
#
loop_
_entity.id
_entity.type
_entity.pdbx_description
1 polymer ?
#
loop_
_entity_poly.entity_id
_entity_poly.type
_entity_poly.pdbx_seq_one_letter_code
_entity_poly.pdbx_strand_id
1 'polypeptide(L)' 'MATAIAPANIAFIKYWGMRDTHATLPYNGSISMNLDACLTTTNRPVRPEPE' A
#
# COMPACT_ATOMS: atom_id res chain seq x y z
N MET A 1 -16.92 0.26 14.15
CA MET A 1 -15.75 1.09 13.79
C MET A 1 -14.60 0.16 13.47
N ALA A 2 -13.91 0.35 12.35
CA ALA A 2 -12.74 -0.45 11.95
C ALA A 2 -11.49 0.43 11.99
N THR A 3 -10.40 -0.11 12.54
CA THR A 3 -9.10 0.57 12.64
C THR A 3 -8.04 -0.31 11.98
N ALA A 4 -7.23 0.28 11.11
CA ALA A 4 -6.11 -0.40 10.45
C ALA A 4 -4.82 0.40 10.67
N ILE A 5 -3.70 -0.32 10.79
CA ILE A 5 -2.35 0.23 10.91
C ILE A 5 -1.52 -0.36 9.77
N ALA A 6 -0.89 0.50 8.97
CA ALA A 6 -0.07 0.09 7.82
C ALA A 6 1.34 0.70 7.91
N PRO A 7 2.42 -0.08 7.71
CA PRO A 7 3.78 0.43 7.71
C PRO A 7 4.18 1.02 6.35
N ALA A 8 5.04 2.04 6.37
CA ALA A 8 5.80 2.45 5.20
C ALA A 8 6.89 1.41 4.86
N ASN A 9 7.39 1.42 3.63
CA ASN A 9 8.45 0.52 3.18
C ASN A 9 9.53 1.25 2.38
N ILE A 10 10.75 0.70 2.36
CA ILE A 10 11.86 1.18 1.54
C ILE A 10 12.26 0.09 0.54
N ALA A 11 12.25 0.43 -0.75
CA ALA A 11 12.61 -0.47 -1.84
C ALA A 11 14.13 -0.65 -1.95
N PHE A 12 14.60 -1.91 -1.92
CA PHE A 12 15.97 -2.30 -2.24
C PHE A 12 16.12 -2.58 -3.74
N ILE A 13 15.16 -3.30 -4.32
CA ILE A 13 14.98 -3.38 -5.78
C ILE A 13 13.85 -2.44 -6.16
N LYS A 14 14.15 -1.44 -6.99
CA LYS A 14 13.26 -0.30 -7.23
C LYS A 14 12.09 -0.69 -8.14
N TYR A 15 10.89 -0.26 -7.74
CA TYR A 15 9.78 -0.07 -8.66
C TYR A 15 10.01 1.24 -9.40
N TRP A 16 10.24 1.19 -10.72
CA TRP A 16 10.43 2.40 -11.52
C TRP A 16 9.93 2.21 -12.96
N GLY A 17 8.99 3.07 -13.36
CA GLY A 17 8.31 2.98 -14.66
C GLY A 17 7.08 2.07 -14.64
N MET A 18 6.06 2.46 -15.40
CA MET A 18 4.80 1.72 -15.54
C MET A 18 4.62 1.27 -16.99
N ARG A 19 4.40 -0.03 -17.18
CA ARG A 19 4.05 -0.62 -18.47
C ARG A 19 2.61 -0.33 -18.85
N ASP A 20 1.72 -0.36 -17.86
CA ASP A 20 0.32 0.02 -17.98
C ASP A 20 -0.06 0.90 -16.80
N THR A 21 -0.41 2.15 -17.10
CA THR A 21 -0.74 3.18 -16.10
C THR A 21 -2.16 3.06 -15.58
N HIS A 22 -3.09 2.48 -16.36
CA HIS A 22 -4.48 2.27 -15.90
C HIS A 22 -4.55 1.18 -14.85
N ALA A 23 -3.75 0.11 -15.01
CA ALA A 23 -3.67 -0.99 -14.06
C ALA A 23 -2.48 -0.87 -13.08
N THR A 24 -1.64 0.17 -13.18
CA THR A 24 -0.43 0.38 -12.36
C THR A 24 0.58 -0.78 -12.44
N LEU A 25 0.67 -1.45 -13.61
CA LEU A 25 1.57 -2.58 -13.81
C LEU A 25 3.02 -2.13 -14.06
N PRO A 26 4.01 -2.63 -13.30
CA PRO A 26 5.41 -2.26 -13.50
C PRO A 26 6.06 -2.95 -14.70
N TYR A 27 7.20 -2.41 -15.13
CA TYR A 27 8.11 -3.11 -16.05
C TYR A 27 8.91 -4.24 -15.39
N ASN A 28 9.17 -4.15 -14.09
CA ASN A 28 9.98 -5.12 -13.35
C ASN A 28 9.41 -5.42 -11.95
N GLY A 29 9.79 -6.56 -11.39
CA GLY A 29 9.54 -6.87 -9.98
C GLY A 29 10.33 -5.94 -9.06
N SER A 30 9.81 -5.71 -7.85
CA SER A 30 10.47 -4.92 -6.80
C SER A 30 10.51 -5.69 -5.47
N ILE A 31 11.46 -5.36 -4.61
CA ILE A 31 11.63 -5.95 -3.28
C ILE A 31 11.88 -4.80 -2.30
N SER A 32 11.12 -4.76 -1.21
CA SER A 32 11.21 -3.74 -0.17
C SER A 32 11.14 -4.34 1.23
N MET A 33 11.53 -3.55 2.23
CA MET A 33 11.42 -3.87 3.64
C MET A 33 10.51 -2.87 4.33
N ASN A 34 9.62 -3.37 5.18
CA ASN A 34 8.75 -2.53 6.01
C ASN A 34 9.53 -1.86 7.13
N LEU A 35 9.12 -0.65 7.49
CA LEU A 35 9.66 0.10 8.61
C LEU A 35 8.77 -0.08 9.84
N ASP A 36 9.39 -0.33 10.99
CA ASP A 36 8.68 -0.59 12.25
C ASP A 36 8.02 0.68 12.83
N ALA A 37 8.73 1.80 12.81
CA ALA A 37 8.29 3.04 13.46
C ALA A 37 7.50 4.01 12.55
N CYS A 38 7.46 3.76 11.23
CA CYS A 38 6.81 4.67 10.27
C CYS A 38 5.44 4.11 9.88
N LEU A 39 4.43 4.39 10.69
CA LEU A 39 3.10 3.79 10.61
C LEU A 39 2.02 4.83 10.25
N THR A 40 1.04 4.41 9.45
CA THR A 40 -0.20 5.16 9.19
C THR A 40 -1.36 4.46 9.87
N THR A 41 -2.09 5.16 10.74
CA THR A 41 -3.32 4.68 11.37
C THR A 41 -4.53 5.24 10.63
N THR A 42 -5.43 4.37 10.18
CA THR A 42 -6.68 4.76 9.53
C THR A 42 -7.86 4.22 10.32
N ASN A 43 -8.77 5.12 10.69
CA ASN A 43 -10.02 4.79 11.36
C ASN A 43 -11.19 5.03 10.39
N ARG A 44 -12.08 4.05 10.27
CA ARG A 44 -13.30 4.17 9.46
C ARG A 44 -14.53 3.72 10.26
N PRO A 45 -15.66 4.45 10.19
CA PRO A 45 -16.93 3.92 10.67
C PRO A 45 -17.32 2.70 9.81
N VAL A 46 -17.92 1.69 10.44
CA VAL A 46 -18.45 0.53 9.69
C VAL A 46 -19.69 1.02 8.97
N ARG A 47 -19.65 1.00 7.64
CA ARG A 47 -20.83 1.32 6.82
C ARG A 47 -21.72 0.07 6.76
N PRO A 48 -23.04 0.20 6.91
CA PRO A 48 -23.94 -0.91 6.63
C PRO A 48 -23.84 -1.30 5.14
N GLU A 49 -23.96 -2.60 4.84
CA GLU A 49 -24.01 -3.10 3.46
C GLU A 49 -25.27 -2.55 2.77
N PRO A 50 -25.20 -2.16 1.48
CA PRO A 50 -26.39 -1.84 0.71
C PRO A 50 -27.21 -3.12 0.47
N GLU A 51 -28.54 -3.03 0.67
CA GLU A 51 -29.51 -4.07 0.31
C GLU A 51 -29.53 -4.37 -1.19
#